data_AF-A0A7S3ZKX7-F1
#
_entry.id   AF-A0A7S3ZKX7-F1
#
_cell.length_a   1.000
_cell.length_b   1.000
_cell.length_c   1.000
_cell.angle_alpha   90.00
_cell.angle_beta   90.00
_cell.angle_gamma   90.00
#
_symmetry.space_group_name_H-M   'P 1'
#
loop_
_entity.id
_entity.type
_entity.pdbx_description
1 polymer ?
#
loop_
_entity_poly.entity_id
_entity_poly.type
_entity_poly.pdbx_seq_one_letter_code
_entity_poly.pdbx_strand_id
1 'polypeptide(L)'
;MESRPPPDTTNEFVLEGTNADETKEEERPEDAIPDLPENQATRDFLKNAPSKGLWLPMGLEVKTMQCWRCKAYGHRTGDRECPLATTGNVDLEASRIAREDPMAMALAKRPREEASSLRALVEDVRRDERKRKKRRKKEKKKRKRKKKEKARKKKRRRRSS
;
A
#
# COMPACT_ATOMS: atom_id res chain seq x y z
N MET A 1 68.67 3.00 41.13
CA MET A 1 67.53 2.56 40.30
C MET A 1 66.27 2.95 41.07
N GLU A 2 65.87 4.20 40.92
CA GLU A 2 64.70 4.75 41.61
C GLU A 2 63.46 4.60 40.72
N SER A 3 62.46 3.92 41.27
CA SER A 3 61.17 3.64 40.65
C SER A 3 60.37 4.93 40.50
N ARG A 4 60.01 5.30 39.27
CA ARG A 4 59.11 6.43 39.01
C ARG A 4 57.68 6.09 39.47
N PRO A 5 56.99 6.96 40.23
CA PRO A 5 55.56 6.79 40.51
C PRO A 5 54.72 7.10 39.24
N PRO A 6 53.54 6.48 39.09
CA PRO A 6 52.65 6.78 37.96
C PRO A 6 52.04 8.18 38.13
N PRO A 7 51.81 8.93 37.03
CA PRO A 7 51.15 10.22 37.11
C PRO A 7 49.68 10.08 37.52
N ASP A 8 49.30 11.00 38.41
CA ASP A 8 48.03 11.10 39.11
C ASP A 8 46.86 11.37 38.15
N THR A 9 45.72 10.78 38.48
CA THR A 9 44.46 10.87 37.74
C THR A 9 43.77 12.20 38.03
N THR A 10 44.04 13.23 37.23
CA THR A 10 43.13 14.38 37.12
C THR A 10 42.64 14.46 35.68
N ASN A 11 41.54 13.75 35.46
CA ASN A 11 40.73 13.84 34.25
C ASN A 11 40.11 15.23 34.23
N GLU A 12 40.83 16.20 33.66
CA GLU A 12 40.31 17.54 33.38
C GLU A 12 39.26 17.40 32.26
N PHE A 13 38.06 17.03 32.69
CA PHE A 13 36.87 16.99 31.86
C PHE A 13 36.46 18.43 31.58
N VAL A 14 37.11 19.01 30.57
CA VAL A 14 36.70 20.26 29.94
C VAL A 14 35.38 19.98 29.22
N LEU A 15 34.28 20.05 29.98
CA LEU A 15 32.94 20.27 29.46
C LEU A 15 32.84 21.74 29.05
N GLU A 16 33.48 22.09 27.95
CA GLU A 16 33.12 23.29 27.22
C GLU A 16 31.81 23.02 26.49
N GLY A 17 30.72 23.30 27.21
CA GLY A 17 29.39 23.42 26.63
C GLY A 17 29.36 24.61 25.67
N THR A 18 29.71 24.37 24.41
CA THR A 18 29.19 25.20 23.33
C THR A 18 27.73 24.83 23.14
N ASN A 19 26.89 25.73 23.62
CA ASN A 19 25.48 25.80 23.29
C ASN A 19 25.34 25.95 21.76
N ALA A 20 25.28 24.82 21.06
CA ALA A 20 24.71 24.75 19.73
C ALA A 20 23.20 24.66 19.92
N ASP A 21 22.57 25.83 20.00
CA ASP A 21 21.17 26.01 19.63
C ASP A 21 21.07 25.73 18.12
N GLU A 22 21.15 24.46 17.74
CA GLU A 22 20.85 24.01 16.40
C GLU A 22 19.50 23.33 16.45
N THR A 23 18.54 24.04 15.86
CA THR A 23 17.21 23.62 15.48
C THR A 23 17.06 22.10 15.49
N LYS A 24 16.24 21.59 16.41
CA LYS A 24 15.68 20.24 16.36
C LYS A 24 14.74 20.18 15.14
N GLU A 25 15.28 20.30 13.93
CA GLU A 25 14.63 19.80 12.72
C GLU A 25 14.43 18.32 13.01
N GLU A 26 13.17 17.91 13.16
CA GLU A 26 12.81 16.50 13.21
C GLU A 26 13.51 15.83 12.01
N GLU A 27 14.49 14.96 12.26
CA GLU A 27 15.27 14.31 11.21
C GLU A 27 14.30 13.64 10.24
N ARG A 28 14.15 14.24 9.05
CA ARG A 28 13.05 13.88 8.17
C ARG A 28 13.38 12.57 7.47
N PRO A 29 12.41 11.69 7.21
CA PRO A 29 12.68 10.36 6.65
C PRO A 29 13.43 10.41 5.31
N GLU A 30 13.31 11.49 4.55
CA GLU A 30 14.04 11.74 3.31
C GLU A 30 15.56 11.98 3.47
N ASP A 31 16.04 12.36 4.65
CA ASP A 31 17.45 12.73 4.87
C ASP A 31 18.36 11.52 5.12
N ALA A 32 17.75 10.35 5.37
CA ALA A 32 18.45 9.06 5.38
C ALA A 32 18.88 8.60 3.97
N ILE A 33 18.42 9.27 2.91
CA ILE A 33 18.67 8.91 1.52
C ILE A 33 19.68 9.89 0.90
N PRO A 34 20.80 9.42 0.33
CA PRO A 34 21.78 10.28 -0.31
C PRO A 34 21.22 10.97 -1.56
N ASP A 35 21.62 12.23 -1.77
CA ASP A 35 21.16 13.12 -2.85
C ASP A 35 21.79 12.78 -4.20
N LEU A 36 21.38 11.62 -4.74
CA LEU A 36 21.75 11.14 -6.07
C LEU A 36 20.53 11.23 -7.00
N PRO A 37 20.73 11.49 -8.31
CA PRO A 37 19.62 11.60 -9.26
C PRO A 37 18.75 10.34 -9.33
N GLU A 38 19.32 9.16 -9.06
CA GLU A 38 18.60 7.89 -9.02
C GLU A 38 17.62 7.78 -7.83
N ASN A 39 17.90 8.48 -6.72
CA ASN A 39 17.12 8.41 -5.48
C ASN A 39 16.15 9.58 -5.30
N GLN A 40 16.16 10.54 -6.23
CA GLN A 40 15.38 11.77 -6.14
C GLN A 40 13.87 11.48 -6.06
N ALA A 41 13.38 10.49 -6.83
CA ALA A 41 11.98 10.05 -6.79
C ALA A 41 11.55 9.56 -5.40
N THR A 42 12.41 8.77 -4.75
CA THR A 42 12.18 8.24 -3.39
C THR A 42 12.16 9.37 -2.36
N ARG A 43 13.08 10.33 -2.52
CA ARG A 43 13.18 11.51 -1.65
C ARG A 43 11.97 12.43 -1.78
N ASP A 44 11.55 12.72 -3.01
CA ASP A 44 10.39 13.56 -3.31
C ASP A 44 9.08 12.92 -2.87
N PHE A 45 8.99 11.59 -2.91
CA PHE A 45 7.85 10.87 -2.35
C PHE A 45 7.77 11.05 -0.83
N LEU A 46 8.88 10.84 -0.11
CA LEU A 46 8.91 10.95 1.36
C LEU A 46 8.67 12.38 1.85
N LYS A 47 9.22 13.38 1.16
CA LYS A 47 8.98 14.82 1.43
C LYS A 47 7.49 15.19 1.36
N ASN A 48 6.77 14.61 0.41
CA ASN A 48 5.35 14.89 0.17
C ASN A 48 4.41 13.91 0.88
N ALA A 49 4.95 12.84 1.48
CA ALA A 49 4.16 11.81 2.13
C ALA A 49 3.55 12.36 3.44
N PRO A 50 2.27 12.10 3.71
CA PRO A 50 1.66 12.47 4.98
C PRO A 50 2.39 11.76 6.14
N SER A 51 3.07 12.51 7.01
CA SER A 51 3.86 11.99 8.12
C SER A 51 3.03 11.55 9.34
N LYS A 52 1.77 11.97 9.42
CA LYS A 52 0.84 11.67 10.54
C LYS A 52 -0.50 11.13 9.99
N GLY A 53 -0.74 9.82 10.09
CA GLY A 53 -1.99 9.17 9.65
C GLY A 53 -1.79 7.86 8.87
N LEU A 54 -2.87 7.31 8.27
CA LEU A 54 -2.82 6.08 7.47
C LEU A 54 -1.89 6.27 6.24
N TRP A 55 -0.64 5.83 6.41
CA TRP A 55 0.56 6.04 5.59
C TRP A 55 0.51 5.45 4.14
N LEU A 56 -0.66 5.08 3.62
CA LEU A 56 -0.79 4.55 2.26
C LEU A 56 -1.97 5.21 1.50
N PRO A 57 -1.88 6.50 1.14
CA PRO A 57 -2.97 7.16 0.40
C PRO A 57 -3.23 6.51 -0.98
N MET A 58 -2.22 5.89 -1.62
CA MET A 58 -2.34 5.24 -2.94
C MET A 58 -1.82 3.78 -2.98
N GLY A 59 -1.52 3.17 -1.82
CA GLY A 59 -0.95 1.82 -1.77
C GLY A 59 0.52 1.72 -2.19
N LEU A 60 1.17 2.84 -2.50
CA LEU A 60 2.62 2.92 -2.75
C LEU A 60 3.33 3.13 -1.41
N GLU A 61 4.10 2.13 -0.98
CA GLU A 61 4.94 2.21 0.22
C GLU A 61 6.39 2.38 -0.24
N VAL A 62 7.02 3.49 0.17
CA VAL A 62 8.43 3.78 -0.15
C VAL A 62 9.24 3.69 1.13
N LYS A 63 10.26 2.83 1.11
CA LYS A 63 11.12 2.58 2.28
C LYS A 63 12.40 3.42 2.18
N THR A 64 12.86 3.93 3.31
CA THR A 64 14.17 4.62 3.45
C THR A 64 15.36 3.66 3.39
N MET A 65 15.12 2.36 3.25
CA MET A 65 16.17 1.35 3.19
C MET A 65 16.76 1.21 1.79
N GLN A 66 18.06 0.97 1.73
CA GLN A 66 18.77 0.63 0.50
C GLN A 66 18.59 -0.85 0.16
N CYS A 67 18.27 -1.15 -1.10
CA CYS A 67 18.25 -2.51 -1.60
C CYS A 67 19.68 -3.02 -1.84
N TRP A 68 20.04 -4.18 -1.28
CA TRP A 68 21.38 -4.75 -1.45
C TRP A 68 21.68 -5.21 -2.89
N ARG A 69 20.65 -5.49 -3.70
CA ARG A 69 20.82 -5.97 -5.08
C ARG A 69 21.12 -4.85 -6.05
N CYS A 70 20.27 -3.83 -6.10
CA CYS A 70 20.39 -2.74 -7.06
C CYS A 70 20.95 -1.45 -6.45
N LYS A 71 21.17 -1.41 -5.13
CA LYS A 71 21.70 -0.25 -4.39
C LYS A 71 20.82 1.01 -4.46
N ALA A 72 19.62 0.91 -5.04
CA ALA A 72 18.62 1.97 -5.04
C ALA A 72 17.84 1.98 -3.72
N TYR A 73 17.38 3.16 -3.33
CA TYR A 73 16.52 3.37 -2.17
C TYR A 73 15.05 3.35 -2.58
N GLY A 74 14.17 2.98 -1.65
CA GLY A 74 12.72 2.97 -1.88
C GLY A 74 12.06 1.59 -1.78
N HIS A 75 12.85 0.51 -1.83
CA HIS A 75 12.36 -0.87 -1.75
C HIS A 75 13.37 -1.78 -1.02
N ARG A 76 12.91 -2.94 -0.57
CA ARG A 76 13.75 -3.96 0.07
C ARG A 76 14.22 -5.00 -0.95
N THR A 77 15.33 -5.66 -0.64
CA THR A 77 15.79 -6.84 -1.37
C THR A 77 14.66 -7.88 -1.46
N GLY A 78 14.22 -8.19 -2.68
CA GLY A 78 13.14 -9.13 -2.96
C GLY A 78 11.76 -8.51 -3.20
N ASP A 79 11.62 -7.19 -3.04
CA ASP A 79 10.39 -6.49 -3.44
C ASP A 79 10.26 -6.54 -4.97
N ARG A 80 9.01 -6.62 -5.45
CA ARG A 80 8.69 -6.71 -6.89
C ARG A 80 9.06 -5.44 -7.67
N GLU A 81 9.23 -4.33 -6.96
CA GLU A 81 9.67 -3.04 -7.47
C GLU A 81 11.18 -2.98 -7.74
N CYS A 82 11.96 -3.98 -7.29
CA CYS A 82 13.38 -4.02 -7.58
C CYS A 82 13.58 -4.24 -9.09
N PRO A 83 14.31 -3.37 -9.81
CA PRO A 83 14.51 -3.52 -11.24
C PRO A 83 15.18 -4.86 -11.57
N LEU A 84 16.13 -5.29 -10.74
CA LEU A 84 16.83 -6.56 -10.89
C LEU A 84 15.97 -7.80 -10.56
N ALA A 85 14.73 -7.63 -10.09
CA ALA A 85 13.80 -8.75 -9.94
C ALA A 85 13.28 -9.27 -11.29
N THR A 86 13.13 -8.39 -12.29
CA THR A 86 12.65 -8.77 -13.63
C THR A 86 13.81 -8.97 -14.60
N THR A 87 14.84 -8.13 -14.53
CA THR A 87 16.00 -8.16 -15.44
C THR A 87 17.16 -9.03 -14.94
N GLY A 88 17.07 -9.56 -13.72
CA GLY A 88 18.13 -10.35 -13.09
C GLY A 88 18.13 -11.84 -13.49
N ASN A 89 18.99 -12.62 -12.82
CA ASN A 89 19.06 -14.07 -13.00
C ASN A 89 17.82 -14.74 -12.38
N VAL A 90 16.94 -15.21 -13.25
CA VAL A 90 15.63 -15.80 -12.89
C VAL A 90 15.80 -17.09 -12.07
N ASP A 91 16.84 -17.89 -12.31
CA ASP A 91 17.05 -19.17 -11.62
C ASP A 91 17.50 -18.96 -10.16
N LEU A 92 18.39 -17.99 -9.94
CA LEU A 92 18.79 -17.58 -8.60
C LEU A 92 17.60 -16.96 -7.85
N GLU A 93 16.76 -16.18 -8.54
CA GLU A 93 15.58 -15.59 -7.92
C GLU A 93 14.52 -16.63 -7.56
N ALA A 94 14.27 -17.59 -8.43
CA ALA A 94 13.35 -18.70 -8.18
C ALA A 94 13.79 -19.52 -6.96
N SER A 95 15.11 -19.75 -6.82
CA SER A 95 15.69 -20.45 -5.66
C SER A 95 15.51 -19.67 -4.37
N ARG A 96 15.58 -18.34 -4.42
CA ARG A 96 15.35 -17.45 -3.27
C ARG A 96 13.87 -17.43 -2.88
N ILE A 97 12.98 -17.23 -3.85
CA ILE A 97 11.52 -17.25 -3.65
C ILE A 97 11.10 -18.60 -3.05
N ALA A 98 11.62 -19.71 -3.55
CA ALA A 98 11.32 -21.05 -3.01
C ALA A 98 11.72 -21.24 -1.54
N ARG A 99 12.76 -20.54 -1.07
CA ARG A 99 13.25 -20.60 0.32
C ARG A 99 12.55 -19.60 1.23
N GLU A 100 12.31 -18.39 0.75
CA GLU A 100 11.81 -17.27 1.55
C GLU A 100 10.29 -17.11 1.49
N ASP A 101 9.63 -17.65 0.46
CA ASP A 101 8.19 -17.61 0.28
C ASP A 101 7.61 -19.03 0.01
N PRO A 102 7.32 -19.80 1.08
CA PRO A 102 6.67 -21.11 0.94
C PRO A 102 5.26 -21.02 0.33
N MET A 103 4.62 -19.84 0.35
CA MET A 103 3.30 -19.63 -0.26
C MET A 103 3.39 -19.46 -1.78
N ALA A 104 4.51 -18.97 -2.31
CA ALA A 104 4.75 -18.84 -3.75
C ALA A 104 4.55 -20.17 -4.50
N MET A 105 5.01 -21.29 -3.91
CA MET A 105 4.78 -22.62 -4.50
C MET A 105 3.30 -22.99 -4.56
N ALA A 106 2.53 -22.65 -3.52
CA ALA A 106 1.10 -22.92 -3.48
C ALA A 106 0.34 -22.09 -4.53
N LEU A 107 0.73 -20.81 -4.71
CA LEU A 107 0.15 -19.93 -5.71
C LEU A 107 0.48 -20.37 -7.15
N ALA A 108 1.71 -20.83 -7.39
CA ALA A 108 2.15 -21.36 -8.68
C ALA A 108 1.41 -22.66 -9.07
N LYS A 109 1.05 -23.48 -8.07
CA LYS A 109 0.33 -24.75 -8.27
C LYS A 109 -1.18 -24.59 -8.47
N ARG A 110 -1.74 -23.38 -8.37
CA ARG A 110 -3.19 -23.19 -8.57
C ARG A 110 -3.56 -23.53 -10.01
N PRO A 111 -4.38 -24.58 -10.25
CA PRO A 111 -4.74 -24.97 -11.60
C PRO A 111 -5.54 -23.85 -12.27
N ARG A 112 -5.23 -23.59 -13.53
CA ARG A 112 -5.87 -22.54 -14.35
C ARG A 112 -7.40 -22.72 -14.42
N GLU A 113 -7.86 -23.95 -14.24
CA GLU A 113 -9.27 -24.35 -14.20
C GLU A 113 -10.03 -23.80 -12.99
N GLU A 114 -9.38 -23.72 -11.82
CA GLU A 114 -9.96 -23.08 -10.64
C GLU A 114 -10.12 -21.57 -10.86
N ALA A 115 -9.14 -20.93 -11.49
CA ALA A 115 -9.22 -19.50 -11.82
C ALA A 115 -10.36 -19.20 -12.81
N SER A 116 -10.60 -20.09 -13.78
CA SER A 116 -11.73 -19.97 -14.72
C SER A 116 -13.08 -20.17 -14.01
N SER A 117 -13.18 -21.20 -13.17
CA SER A 117 -14.39 -21.50 -12.39
C SER A 117 -14.77 -20.36 -11.45
N LEU A 118 -13.79 -19.77 -10.75
CA LEU A 118 -14.01 -18.62 -9.88
C LEU A 118 -14.48 -17.39 -10.67
N ARG A 119 -13.90 -17.13 -11.85
CA ARG A 119 -14.34 -16.03 -12.73
C ARG A 119 -15.77 -16.22 -13.21
N ALA A 120 -16.17 -17.45 -13.56
CA ALA A 120 -17.54 -17.77 -13.96
C ALA A 120 -18.54 -17.51 -12.81
N LEU A 121 -18.23 -17.99 -11.60
CA LEU A 121 -19.06 -17.75 -10.41
C LEU A 121 -19.24 -16.25 -10.11
N VAL A 122 -18.18 -15.45 -10.24
CA VAL A 122 -18.25 -13.99 -10.06
C VAL A 122 -19.18 -13.34 -11.08
N GLU A 123 -19.12 -13.75 -12.34
CA GLU A 123 -20.01 -13.23 -13.37
C GLU A 123 -21.47 -13.65 -13.16
N ASP A 124 -21.72 -14.87 -12.69
CA ASP A 124 -23.09 -15.31 -12.37
C ASP A 124 -23.70 -14.52 -11.21
N VAL A 125 -22.95 -14.25 -10.14
CA VAL A 125 -23.40 -13.39 -9.03
C VAL A 125 -23.72 -11.98 -9.54
N ARG A 126 -22.85 -11.41 -10.37
CA ARG A 126 -23.07 -10.09 -10.99
C ARG A 126 -24.32 -10.08 -11.87
N ARG A 127 -24.54 -11.16 -12.64
CA ARG A 127 -25.69 -11.32 -13.53
C ARG A 127 -26.99 -11.40 -12.74
N ASP A 128 -27.01 -12.15 -11.65
CA ASP A 128 -28.18 -12.31 -10.81
C ASP A 128 -28.52 -11.04 -10.03
N GLU A 129 -27.53 -10.29 -9.56
CA GLU A 129 -27.75 -8.96 -9.00
C GLU A 129 -28.38 -8.00 -10.03
N ARG A 130 -27.90 -8.02 -11.29
CA ARG A 130 -28.51 -7.24 -12.39
C ARG A 130 -29.96 -7.66 -12.65
N LYS A 131 -30.26 -8.97 -12.68
CA LYS A 131 -31.63 -9.49 -12.84
C LYS A 131 -32.52 -9.05 -11.68
N ARG A 132 -32.05 -9.14 -10.43
CA ARG A 132 -32.78 -8.75 -9.22
C ARG A 132 -33.11 -7.26 -9.23
N LYS A 133 -32.15 -6.41 -9.60
CA LYS A 133 -32.37 -4.96 -9.79
C LYS A 133 -33.42 -4.67 -10.88
N LYS A 134 -33.37 -5.36 -12.02
CA LYS A 134 -34.36 -5.23 -13.10
C LYS A 134 -35.76 -5.64 -12.63
N ARG A 135 -35.90 -6.77 -11.91
CA ARG A 135 -37.16 -7.25 -11.33
C ARG A 135 -37.75 -6.22 -10.34
N ARG A 136 -36.95 -5.72 -9.40
CA ARG A 136 -37.35 -4.66 -8.45
C ARG A 136 -37.83 -3.39 -9.17
N LYS A 137 -37.12 -2.92 -10.20
CA LYS A 137 -37.54 -1.75 -11.01
C LYS A 137 -38.89 -2.00 -11.71
N LYS A 138 -39.09 -3.18 -12.31
CA LYS A 138 -40.35 -3.57 -13.00
C LYS A 138 -41.53 -3.61 -12.02
N GLU A 139 -41.34 -4.17 -10.83
CA GLU A 139 -42.37 -4.23 -9.79
C GLU A 139 -42.76 -2.82 -9.30
N LYS A 140 -41.76 -1.96 -9.02
CA LYS A 140 -42.00 -0.55 -8.62
C LYS A 140 -42.80 0.21 -9.68
N LYS A 141 -42.51 0.01 -10.98
CA LYS A 141 -43.26 0.61 -12.09
C LYS A 141 -44.71 0.10 -12.15
N LYS A 142 -44.93 -1.22 -11.97
CA LYS A 142 -46.28 -1.81 -11.90
C LYS A 142 -47.09 -1.26 -10.73
N ARG A 143 -46.51 -1.19 -9.52
CA ARG A 143 -47.16 -0.60 -8.33
C ARG A 143 -47.57 0.86 -8.56
N LYS A 144 -46.67 1.68 -9.14
CA LYS A 144 -46.97 3.09 -9.50
C LYS A 144 -48.13 3.22 -10.48
N ARG A 145 -48.19 2.38 -11.53
CA ARG A 145 -49.30 2.37 -12.50
C ARG A 145 -50.63 2.03 -11.84
N LYS A 146 -50.69 0.95 -11.05
CA LYS A 146 -51.89 0.55 -10.29
C LYS A 146 -52.38 1.66 -9.35
N LYS A 147 -51.47 2.37 -8.66
CA LYS A 147 -51.84 3.50 -7.78
C LYS A 147 -52.45 4.68 -8.56
N LYS A 148 -51.87 5.03 -9.72
CA LYS A 148 -52.41 6.09 -10.60
C LYS A 148 -53.80 5.75 -11.14
N GLU A 149 -54.02 4.50 -11.54
CA GLU A 149 -55.31 4.03 -12.05
C GLU A 149 -56.40 4.07 -10.97
N LYS A 150 -56.12 3.55 -9.77
CA LYS A 150 -57.04 3.65 -8.62
C LYS A 150 -57.40 5.10 -8.30
N ALA A 151 -56.42 6.00 -8.33
CA ALA A 151 -56.65 7.44 -8.12
C ALA A 151 -57.56 8.05 -9.19
N ARG A 152 -57.36 7.72 -10.48
CA ARG A 152 -58.23 8.17 -11.59
C ARG A 152 -59.67 7.66 -11.42
N LYS A 153 -59.85 6.37 -11.07
CA LYS A 153 -61.18 5.78 -10.83
C LYS A 153 -61.91 6.45 -9.65
N LYS A 154 -61.20 6.74 -8.56
CA LYS A 154 -61.76 7.47 -7.41
C LYS A 154 -62.18 8.91 -7.77
N LYS A 155 -61.36 9.63 -8.56
CA LYS A 155 -61.71 10.99 -9.03
C LYS A 155 -62.95 11.00 -9.94
N ARG A 156 -63.09 10.03 -10.86
CA ARG A 156 -64.27 9.90 -11.72
C ARG A 156 -65.55 9.69 -10.90
N ARG A 157 -65.52 8.77 -9.93
CA ARG A 157 -66.69 8.50 -9.05
C ARG A 157 -67.15 9.72 -8.26
N ARG A 158 -66.23 10.56 -7.80
CA ARG A 158 -66.55 11.82 -7.08
C ARG A 158 -67.13 12.93 -7.96
N ARG A 159 -66.99 12.82 -9.28
CA ARG A 159 -67.52 13.80 -10.25
C ARG A 159 -68.91 13.42 -10.76
N SER A 160 -69.33 12.19 -10.50
CA SER A 160 -70.61 11.61 -10.91
C SER A 160 -71.59 11.43 -9.74
N SER A 161 -71.24 11.97 -8.56
CA SER A 161 -72.09 12.16 -7.37
C SER A 161 -72.10 13.63 -7.05
#